data_AF-A0A210VS41-F1
#
_entry.id   AF-A0A210VS41-F1
#
_cell.length_a   1.000
_cell.length_b   1.000
_cell.length_c   1.000
_cell.angle_alpha   90.00
_cell.angle_beta   90.00
_cell.angle_gamma   90.00
#
_symmetry.space_group_name_H-M   'P 1'
#
loop_
_entity.id
_entity.type
_entity.pdbx_description
1 polymer ?
#
loop_
_entity_poly.entity_id
_entity_poly.type
_entity_poly.pdbx_seq_one_letter_code
_entity_poly.pdbx_strand_id
1 'polypeptide(L)'
;MEPQSAMVLELADAALQSVEPISQRTAAWQAFARCAVPQLGLGSFARLVALLQQYGSDDDAELALLLWQGEITQQAAVLKAVQRLRSLVAFLQSQGIADAARWLQWRDSADAQAVVHGAPHQAPETINALLWHLDSVRCDVPWVLMFAKRVLGQAPAHGHVMLAMQEMAEAMNLSAKALARRIAWHERLFQALGDVPEFRLAWWRCVKRTLQVQLTNATAVKLQVQGVKEPLPLSLAVHLRQGQPMLTIQLPRAFGAAPAWPNLTMVQLRQEGWGAGLRLRLLLQGEGVLPAQLQLDIAKRWKAAQLQPPVFERISATKWEISCCWCDGLWKPSNLDQAEVSTWAIDTALQVMEYVLVLKGMFGELQATKKP
;
A
#
# COMPACT_ATOMS: atom_id res chain seq x y z
N MET A 1 -3.94 -1.35 -4.68
CA MET A 1 -4.87 -0.75 -3.70
C MET A 1 -6.27 -1.16 -4.10
N GLU A 2 -7.17 -1.42 -3.16
CA GLU A 2 -8.57 -1.71 -3.49
C GLU A 2 -9.23 -0.48 -4.13
N PRO A 3 -10.03 -0.63 -5.20
CA PRO A 3 -10.66 0.48 -5.91
C PRO A 3 -11.53 1.35 -4.99
N GLN A 4 -12.11 0.74 -3.96
CA GLN A 4 -12.90 1.37 -2.91
C GLN A 4 -12.13 2.41 -2.09
N SER A 5 -10.86 2.15 -1.79
CA SER A 5 -10.02 3.11 -1.06
C SER A 5 -9.63 4.29 -1.96
N ALA A 6 -9.54 4.07 -3.27
CA ALA A 6 -9.23 5.12 -4.23
C ALA A 6 -10.33 6.19 -4.32
N MET A 7 -11.60 5.76 -4.34
CA MET A 7 -12.75 6.67 -4.33
C MET A 7 -12.75 7.57 -3.10
N VAL A 8 -12.53 7.02 -1.90
CA VAL A 8 -12.50 7.77 -0.64
C VAL A 8 -11.42 8.85 -0.66
N LEU A 9 -10.23 8.53 -1.19
CA LEU A 9 -9.12 9.47 -1.33
C LEU A 9 -9.39 10.59 -2.33
N GLU A 10 -10.11 10.30 -3.43
CA GLU A 10 -10.56 11.32 -4.38
C GLU A 10 -11.54 12.28 -3.68
N LEU A 11 -12.56 11.78 -2.99
CA LEU A 11 -13.53 12.66 -2.31
C LEU A 11 -12.90 13.57 -1.27
N ALA A 12 -11.90 13.07 -0.53
CA ALA A 12 -11.12 13.88 0.40
C ALA A 12 -10.31 14.98 -0.31
N ASP A 13 -9.68 14.71 -1.47
CA ASP A 13 -8.95 15.73 -2.25
C ASP A 13 -9.90 16.84 -2.74
N ALA A 14 -11.07 16.49 -3.27
CA ALA A 14 -12.10 17.47 -3.64
C ALA A 14 -12.57 18.32 -2.45
N ALA A 15 -12.77 17.69 -1.29
CA ALA A 15 -13.18 18.39 -0.08
C ALA A 15 -12.14 19.44 0.36
N LEU A 16 -10.85 19.16 0.15
CA LEU A 16 -9.75 20.04 0.53
C LEU A 16 -9.46 21.15 -0.50
N GLN A 17 -10.18 21.21 -1.63
CA GLN A 17 -9.87 22.14 -2.73
C GLN A 17 -9.86 23.63 -2.32
N SER A 18 -10.64 24.03 -1.32
CA SER A 18 -10.67 25.43 -0.84
C SER A 18 -9.64 25.75 0.23
N VAL A 19 -8.82 24.77 0.64
CA VAL A 19 -7.77 24.99 1.63
C VAL A 19 -6.61 25.72 0.96
N GLU A 20 -6.33 26.93 1.45
CA GLU A 20 -5.15 27.72 1.14
C GLU A 20 -4.32 27.87 2.42
N PRO A 21 -2.98 27.72 2.35
CA PRO A 21 -2.14 27.51 1.16
C PRO A 21 -2.11 26.06 0.64
N ILE A 22 -1.70 25.87 -0.63
CA ILE A 22 -1.52 24.55 -1.29
C ILE A 22 -0.66 23.57 -0.46
N SER A 23 0.31 24.08 0.31
CA SER A 23 1.12 23.25 1.20
C SER A 23 0.29 22.59 2.30
N GLN A 24 -0.61 23.33 2.95
CA GLN A 24 -1.53 22.78 3.96
C GLN A 24 -2.53 21.80 3.35
N ARG A 25 -3.04 22.10 2.15
CA ARG A 25 -3.91 21.17 1.40
C ARG A 25 -3.20 19.83 1.16
N THR A 26 -1.95 19.90 0.71
CA THR A 26 -1.14 18.71 0.44
C THR A 26 -0.86 17.94 1.73
N ALA A 27 -0.50 18.62 2.81
CA ALA A 27 -0.25 18.00 4.11
C ALA A 27 -1.51 17.35 4.70
N ALA A 28 -2.65 18.03 4.67
CA ALA A 28 -3.93 17.50 5.14
C ALA A 28 -4.39 16.27 4.35
N TRP A 29 -4.24 16.31 3.02
CA TRP A 29 -4.53 15.16 2.17
C TRP A 29 -3.58 13.98 2.44
N GLN A 30 -2.29 14.27 2.67
CA GLN A 30 -1.30 13.27 3.07
C GLN A 30 -1.64 12.65 4.43
N ALA A 31 -1.99 13.45 5.44
CA ALA A 31 -2.38 12.98 6.75
C ALA A 31 -3.65 12.11 6.68
N PHE A 32 -4.63 12.50 5.87
CA PHE A 32 -5.82 11.68 5.62
C PHE A 32 -5.46 10.32 5.02
N ALA A 33 -4.66 10.31 3.95
CA ALA A 33 -4.27 9.09 3.26
C ALA A 33 -3.40 8.16 4.12
N ARG A 34 -2.49 8.75 4.89
CA ARG A 34 -1.50 8.03 5.72
C ARG A 34 -2.05 7.53 7.03
N CYS A 35 -2.89 8.33 7.68
CA CYS A 35 -3.31 8.11 9.06
C CYS A 35 -4.80 7.80 9.14
N ALA A 36 -5.66 8.69 8.63
CA ALA A 36 -7.11 8.56 8.81
C ALA A 36 -7.68 7.33 8.10
N VAL A 37 -7.29 7.08 6.84
CA VAL A 37 -7.78 5.91 6.07
C VAL A 37 -7.49 4.58 6.77
N PRO A 38 -6.26 4.27 7.20
CA PRO A 38 -5.98 3.01 7.88
C PRO A 38 -6.50 2.95 9.32
N GLN A 39 -6.39 4.04 10.10
CA GLN A 39 -6.78 4.05 11.52
C GLN A 39 -8.30 3.95 11.69
N LEU A 40 -9.07 4.62 10.82
CA LEU A 40 -10.52 4.65 10.88
C LEU A 40 -11.17 3.60 9.96
N GLY A 41 -10.37 2.77 9.28
CA GLY A 41 -10.86 1.72 8.41
C GLY A 41 -11.65 2.22 7.20
N LEU A 42 -11.28 3.38 6.63
CA LEU A 42 -11.98 4.03 5.50
C LEU A 42 -11.63 3.41 4.14
N GLY A 43 -11.45 2.09 4.12
CA GLY A 43 -11.12 1.35 2.91
C GLY A 43 -12.25 1.31 1.87
N SER A 44 -13.45 1.79 2.22
CA SER A 44 -14.63 1.80 1.35
C SER A 44 -15.53 3.01 1.53
N PHE A 45 -16.30 3.32 0.50
CA PHE A 45 -17.26 4.42 0.52
C PHE A 45 -18.30 4.28 1.64
N ALA A 46 -18.81 3.05 1.87
CA ALA A 46 -19.74 2.77 2.96
C ALA A 46 -19.16 3.08 4.35
N ARG A 47 -17.87 2.84 4.56
CA ARG A 47 -17.19 3.19 5.82
C ARG A 47 -17.03 4.70 5.99
N LEU A 48 -16.74 5.42 4.91
CA LEU A 48 -16.72 6.88 4.92
C LEU A 48 -18.12 7.44 5.26
N VAL A 49 -19.17 6.95 4.61
CA VAL A 49 -20.56 7.32 4.91
C VAL A 49 -20.88 7.10 6.38
N ALA A 50 -20.59 5.91 6.92
CA ALA A 50 -20.85 5.57 8.30
C ALA A 50 -20.11 6.50 9.27
N LEU A 51 -18.84 6.82 9.00
CA LEU A 51 -18.08 7.78 9.79
C LEU A 51 -18.74 9.17 9.78
N LEU A 52 -19.10 9.68 8.60
CA LEU A 52 -19.74 10.99 8.50
C LEU A 52 -21.11 11.03 9.20
N GLN A 53 -21.86 9.93 9.20
CA GLN A 53 -23.14 9.83 9.91
C GLN A 53 -22.98 9.70 11.43
N GLN A 54 -21.86 9.16 11.90
CA GLN A 54 -21.57 8.99 13.32
C GLN A 54 -21.35 10.33 14.03
N TYR A 55 -20.76 11.31 13.34
CA TYR A 55 -20.49 12.64 13.87
C TYR A 55 -21.55 13.62 13.36
N GLY A 56 -22.24 14.34 14.26
CA GLY A 56 -23.23 15.35 13.89
C GLY A 56 -22.59 16.60 13.27
N SER A 57 -23.41 17.56 12.83
CA SER A 57 -22.89 18.87 12.37
C SER A 57 -22.17 19.63 13.47
N ASP A 58 -22.56 19.41 14.72
CA ASP A 58 -21.97 20.06 15.90
C ASP A 58 -20.56 19.52 16.21
N ASP A 59 -20.23 18.33 15.70
CA ASP A 59 -18.96 17.64 15.90
C ASP A 59 -18.00 17.81 14.70
N ASP A 60 -18.31 18.70 13.77
CA ASP A 60 -17.50 18.89 12.54
C ASP A 60 -16.04 19.23 12.84
N ALA A 61 -15.75 19.92 13.96
CA ALA A 61 -14.38 20.21 14.39
C ALA A 61 -13.62 18.94 14.82
N GLU A 62 -14.28 18.04 15.55
CA GLU A 62 -13.71 16.78 16.01
C GLU A 62 -13.50 15.81 14.84
N LEU A 63 -14.50 15.71 13.97
CA LEU A 63 -14.40 14.94 12.74
C LEU A 63 -13.24 15.45 11.87
N ALA A 64 -13.05 16.76 11.77
CA ALA A 64 -11.95 17.32 11.00
C ALA A 64 -10.57 17.01 11.60
N LEU A 65 -10.44 16.95 12.93
CA LEU A 65 -9.20 16.51 13.58
C LEU A 65 -8.90 15.04 13.24
N LEU A 66 -9.91 14.17 13.27
CA LEU A 66 -9.76 12.77 12.89
C LEU A 66 -9.35 12.59 11.42
N LEU A 67 -9.93 13.38 10.53
CA LEU A 67 -9.68 13.28 9.09
C LEU A 67 -8.35 13.94 8.66
N TRP A 68 -8.05 15.14 9.17
CA TRP A 68 -6.96 15.99 8.69
C TRP A 68 -5.77 16.09 9.65
N GLN A 69 -5.86 15.49 10.85
CA GLN A 69 -4.78 15.43 11.85
C GLN A 69 -4.20 16.80 12.26
N GLY A 70 -5.00 17.87 12.15
CA GLY A 70 -4.57 19.23 12.52
C GLY A 70 -3.69 19.95 11.50
N GLU A 71 -3.51 19.41 10.29
CA GLU A 71 -2.66 20.00 9.24
C GLU A 71 -3.22 21.31 8.64
N ILE A 72 -4.49 21.61 8.87
CA ILE A 72 -5.14 22.85 8.43
C ILE A 72 -5.22 23.78 9.64
N THR A 73 -4.52 24.92 9.58
CA THR A 73 -4.40 25.81 10.74
C THR A 73 -5.62 26.71 10.94
N GLN A 74 -6.37 27.00 9.87
CA GLN A 74 -7.54 27.87 9.93
C GLN A 74 -8.81 27.07 10.24
N GLN A 75 -9.40 27.30 11.41
CA GLN A 75 -10.61 26.59 11.87
C GLN A 75 -11.79 26.71 10.89
N ALA A 76 -11.96 27.86 10.24
CA ALA A 76 -12.99 28.03 9.21
C ALA A 76 -12.76 27.14 7.97
N ALA A 77 -11.50 26.91 7.58
CA ALA A 77 -11.17 26.06 6.44
C ALA A 77 -11.33 24.56 6.79
N VAL A 78 -10.99 24.19 8.02
CA VAL A 78 -11.19 22.85 8.61
C VAL A 78 -12.66 22.44 8.53
N LEU A 79 -13.56 23.29 9.04
CA LEU A 79 -15.00 23.04 9.06
C LEU A 79 -15.58 22.99 7.64
N LYS A 80 -15.19 23.93 6.78
CA LYS A 80 -15.63 23.95 5.38
C LYS A 80 -15.22 22.69 4.62
N ALA A 81 -14.02 22.14 4.87
CA ALA A 81 -13.59 20.90 4.24
C ALA A 81 -14.47 19.72 4.65
N VAL A 82 -14.83 19.60 5.93
CA VAL A 82 -15.74 18.54 6.41
C VAL A 82 -17.15 18.71 5.83
N GLN A 83 -17.71 19.92 5.87
CA GLN A 83 -19.04 20.21 5.32
C GLN A 83 -19.11 19.92 3.82
N ARG A 84 -18.03 20.23 3.10
CA ARG A 84 -17.91 19.89 1.68
C ARG A 84 -17.83 18.38 1.49
N LEU A 85 -17.04 17.66 2.27
CA LEU A 85 -16.98 16.19 2.21
C LEU A 85 -18.35 15.56 2.45
N ARG A 86 -19.11 16.03 3.44
CA ARG A 86 -20.50 15.61 3.69
C ARG A 86 -21.39 15.86 2.46
N SER A 87 -21.30 17.06 1.90
CA SER A 87 -22.10 17.45 0.73
C SER A 87 -21.77 16.60 -0.51
N LEU A 88 -20.48 16.31 -0.72
CA LEU A 88 -20.01 15.42 -1.78
C LEU A 88 -20.57 14.01 -1.61
N VAL A 89 -20.45 13.44 -0.41
CA VAL A 89 -20.98 12.10 -0.10
C VAL A 89 -22.49 12.05 -0.29
N ALA A 90 -23.23 13.03 0.21
CA ALA A 90 -24.68 13.12 0.04
C ALA A 90 -25.09 13.24 -1.44
N PHE A 91 -24.36 14.03 -2.23
CA PHE A 91 -24.58 14.11 -3.67
C PHE A 91 -24.41 12.74 -4.33
N LEU A 92 -23.29 12.06 -4.09
CA LEU A 92 -23.04 10.75 -4.69
C LEU A 92 -24.09 9.71 -4.31
N GLN A 93 -24.53 9.71 -3.05
CA GLN A 93 -25.63 8.84 -2.61
C GLN A 93 -26.94 9.16 -3.35
N SER A 94 -27.25 10.44 -3.59
CA SER A 94 -28.43 10.85 -4.38
C SER A 94 -28.38 10.38 -5.83
N GLN A 95 -27.18 10.21 -6.39
CA GLN A 95 -26.95 9.69 -7.74
C GLN A 95 -26.87 8.14 -7.78
N GLY A 96 -27.11 7.45 -6.66
CA GLY A 96 -27.04 5.98 -6.59
C GLY A 96 -25.61 5.41 -6.64
N ILE A 97 -24.60 6.25 -6.43
CA ILE A 97 -23.18 5.86 -6.41
C ILE A 97 -22.86 5.34 -5.00
N ALA A 98 -22.74 4.02 -4.88
CA ALA A 98 -22.54 3.33 -3.61
C ALA A 98 -21.14 2.70 -3.47
N ASP A 99 -20.38 2.65 -4.55
CA ASP A 99 -19.08 2.00 -4.60
C ASP A 99 -18.16 2.64 -5.65
N ALA A 100 -16.88 2.25 -5.60
CA ALA A 100 -15.88 2.75 -6.52
C ALA A 100 -16.13 2.35 -7.98
N ALA A 101 -16.79 1.22 -8.26
CA ALA A 101 -17.05 0.80 -9.64
C ALA A 101 -18.08 1.73 -10.29
N ARG A 102 -19.18 2.02 -9.58
CA ARG A 102 -20.20 2.99 -9.98
C ARG A 102 -19.66 4.40 -10.05
N TRP A 103 -18.77 4.77 -9.12
CA TRP A 103 -18.08 6.06 -9.16
C TRP A 103 -17.26 6.20 -10.44
N LEU A 104 -16.43 5.20 -10.77
CA LEU A 104 -15.63 5.20 -11.98
C LEU A 104 -16.50 5.23 -13.24
N GLN A 105 -17.57 4.43 -13.28
CA GLN A 105 -18.49 4.38 -14.40
C GLN A 105 -19.21 5.71 -14.62
N TRP A 106 -19.72 6.32 -13.54
CA TRP A 106 -20.38 7.62 -13.60
C TRP A 106 -19.41 8.71 -14.02
N ARG A 107 -18.23 8.80 -13.37
CA ARG A 107 -17.20 9.82 -13.64
C ARG A 107 -16.68 9.79 -15.08
N ASP A 108 -16.57 8.60 -15.67
CA ASP A 108 -16.06 8.40 -17.02
C ASP A 108 -17.19 8.53 -18.08
N SER A 109 -18.45 8.77 -17.67
CA SER A 109 -19.59 9.02 -18.56
C SER A 109 -19.63 10.45 -19.11
N ALA A 110 -20.22 10.63 -20.30
CA ALA A 110 -20.40 11.94 -20.92
C ALA A 110 -21.37 12.85 -20.14
N ASP A 111 -22.32 12.25 -19.41
CA ASP A 111 -23.39 12.97 -18.73
C ASP A 111 -23.02 13.46 -17.32
N ALA A 112 -21.89 13.02 -16.76
CA ALA A 112 -21.48 13.38 -15.40
C ALA A 112 -21.41 14.90 -15.18
N GLN A 113 -20.87 15.65 -16.16
CA GLN A 113 -20.81 17.10 -16.10
C GLN A 113 -22.20 17.73 -16.22
N ALA A 114 -23.04 17.24 -17.13
CA ALA A 114 -24.40 17.73 -17.31
C ALA A 114 -25.26 17.52 -16.05
N VAL A 115 -25.10 16.37 -15.38
CA VAL A 115 -25.76 16.04 -14.11
C VAL A 115 -25.30 16.98 -12.98
N VAL A 116 -24.02 17.33 -12.93
CA VAL A 116 -23.49 18.27 -11.93
C VAL A 116 -23.94 19.72 -12.21
N HIS A 117 -23.95 20.15 -13.48
CA HIS A 117 -24.46 21.47 -13.86
C HIS A 117 -25.98 21.60 -13.68
N GLY A 118 -26.72 20.51 -13.83
CA GLY A 118 -28.18 20.45 -13.72
C GLY A 118 -28.71 20.28 -12.29
N ALA A 119 -27.88 20.42 -11.26
CA ALA A 119 -28.25 20.23 -9.86
C ALA A 119 -28.42 21.56 -9.09
N PRO A 120 -29.53 22.30 -9.28
CA PRO A 120 -29.71 23.66 -8.75
C PRO A 120 -29.84 23.75 -7.22
N HIS A 121 -30.10 22.62 -6.54
CA HIS A 121 -30.29 22.57 -5.08
C HIS A 121 -29.01 22.26 -4.28
N GLN A 122 -27.89 22.04 -4.96
CA GLN A 122 -26.61 21.73 -4.34
C GLN A 122 -25.83 23.01 -4.02
N ALA A 123 -25.06 22.99 -2.92
CA ALA A 123 -24.20 24.12 -2.58
C ALA A 123 -23.20 24.38 -3.74
N PRO A 124 -23.08 25.64 -4.23
CA PRO A 124 -22.19 25.98 -5.35
C PRO A 124 -20.74 25.52 -5.14
N GLU A 125 -20.29 25.49 -3.89
CA GLU A 125 -18.95 25.00 -3.53
C GLU A 125 -18.79 23.48 -3.74
N THR A 126 -19.86 22.70 -3.57
CA THR A 126 -19.86 21.25 -3.79
C THR A 126 -19.87 20.94 -5.28
N ILE A 127 -20.68 21.68 -6.04
CA ILE A 127 -20.69 21.67 -7.50
C ILE A 127 -19.30 22.04 -8.02
N ASN A 128 -18.71 23.12 -7.54
CA ASN A 128 -17.38 23.56 -7.96
C ASN A 128 -16.28 22.56 -7.57
N ALA A 129 -16.41 21.86 -6.45
CA ALA A 129 -15.45 20.82 -6.06
C ALA A 129 -15.58 19.56 -6.93
N LEU A 130 -16.81 19.14 -7.23
CA LEU A 130 -17.10 18.03 -8.16
C LEU A 130 -16.65 18.37 -9.57
N LEU A 131 -17.06 19.54 -10.09
CA LEU A 131 -16.61 20.05 -11.37
C LEU A 131 -15.11 20.21 -11.37
N TRP A 132 -14.47 20.75 -10.34
CA TRP A 132 -13.00 20.77 -10.30
C TRP A 132 -12.41 19.35 -10.38
N HIS A 133 -13.01 18.34 -9.74
CA HIS A 133 -12.53 16.98 -9.87
C HIS A 133 -12.79 16.34 -11.24
N LEU A 134 -13.93 16.66 -11.87
CA LEU A 134 -14.32 16.18 -13.20
C LEU A 134 -13.59 16.94 -14.34
N ASP A 135 -13.37 18.24 -14.13
CA ASP A 135 -12.83 19.21 -15.06
C ASP A 135 -11.33 19.36 -14.97
N SER A 136 -10.70 19.22 -13.79
CA SER A 136 -9.29 19.63 -13.57
C SER A 136 -8.33 19.06 -14.62
N VAL A 137 -8.18 19.83 -15.69
CA VAL A 137 -7.04 20.53 -16.31
C VAL A 137 -5.64 20.23 -15.78
N ARG A 138 -5.45 19.54 -14.65
CA ARG A 138 -4.13 19.10 -14.17
C ARG A 138 -3.58 17.88 -14.91
N CYS A 139 -4.28 17.40 -15.92
CA CYS A 139 -3.84 16.38 -16.86
C CYS A 139 -3.82 16.94 -18.29
N ASP A 140 -3.52 18.23 -18.41
CA ASP A 140 -3.28 18.90 -19.68
C ASP A 140 -1.98 18.40 -20.32
N VAL A 141 -1.79 18.79 -21.59
CA VAL A 141 -0.58 18.47 -22.35
C VAL A 141 0.70 18.78 -21.56
N PRO A 142 0.85 19.97 -20.93
CA PRO A 142 1.99 20.28 -20.07
C PRO A 142 2.24 19.26 -18.94
N TRP A 143 1.20 18.86 -18.21
CA TRP A 143 1.35 17.86 -17.17
C TRP A 143 1.80 16.51 -17.72
N VAL A 144 1.19 16.04 -18.82
CA VAL A 144 1.53 14.76 -19.46
C VAL A 144 3.00 14.76 -19.91
N LEU A 145 3.49 15.88 -20.46
CA LEU A 145 4.89 16.02 -20.86
C LEU A 145 5.84 16.04 -19.66
N MET A 146 5.47 16.72 -18.57
CA MET A 146 6.25 16.73 -17.34
C MET A 146 6.31 15.34 -16.69
N PHE A 147 5.18 14.63 -16.69
CA PHE A 147 5.12 13.22 -16.26
C PHE A 147 6.04 12.35 -17.12
N ALA A 148 5.92 12.43 -18.45
CA ALA A 148 6.74 11.64 -19.36
C ALA A 148 8.23 11.97 -19.22
N LYS A 149 8.60 13.24 -19.02
CA LYS A 149 9.98 13.66 -18.73
C LYS A 149 10.51 13.03 -17.44
N ARG A 150 9.70 12.99 -16.38
CA ARG A 150 10.09 12.34 -15.11
C ARG A 150 10.28 10.84 -15.26
N VAL A 151 9.38 10.17 -16.00
CA VAL A 151 9.42 8.71 -16.19
C VAL A 151 10.56 8.30 -17.11
N LEU A 152 10.77 9.02 -18.20
CA LEU A 152 11.76 8.70 -19.23
C LEU A 152 13.15 9.27 -18.93
N GLY A 153 13.27 10.17 -17.95
CA GLY A 153 14.52 10.85 -17.59
C GLY A 153 14.98 11.92 -18.57
N GLN A 154 14.28 12.10 -19.69
CA GLN A 154 14.56 13.08 -20.74
C GLN A 154 13.27 13.65 -21.30
N ALA A 155 13.31 14.86 -21.87
CA ALA A 155 12.14 15.50 -22.46
C ALA A 155 11.76 14.81 -23.77
N PRO A 156 10.64 14.07 -23.84
CA PRO A 156 10.23 13.37 -25.04
C PRO A 156 9.57 14.31 -26.06
N ALA A 157 9.54 13.89 -27.33
CA ALA A 157 8.81 14.60 -28.37
C ALA A 157 7.30 14.58 -28.10
N HIS A 158 6.65 15.74 -28.20
CA HIS A 158 5.23 15.90 -27.87
C HIS A 158 4.31 14.90 -28.61
N GLY A 159 4.47 14.76 -29.93
CA GLY A 159 3.64 13.88 -30.74
C GLY A 159 3.70 12.40 -30.31
N HIS A 160 4.90 11.90 -29.95
CA HIS A 160 5.06 10.51 -29.52
C HIS A 160 4.39 10.24 -28.17
N VAL A 161 4.46 11.20 -27.23
CA VAL A 161 3.80 11.05 -25.92
C VAL A 161 2.28 11.07 -26.07
N MET A 162 1.74 11.99 -26.87
CA MET A 162 0.30 12.07 -27.07
C MET A 162 -0.26 10.82 -27.76
N LEU A 163 0.46 10.31 -28.79
CA LEU A 163 0.10 9.06 -29.45
C LEU A 163 0.15 7.88 -28.47
N ALA A 164 1.22 7.75 -27.69
CA ALA A 164 1.32 6.69 -26.68
C ALA A 164 0.22 6.77 -25.62
N MET A 165 -0.15 7.96 -25.15
CA MET A 165 -1.29 8.11 -24.22
C MET A 165 -2.61 7.73 -24.86
N GLN A 166 -2.80 8.03 -26.14
CA GLN A 166 -3.99 7.66 -26.87
C GLN A 166 -4.06 6.13 -27.05
N GLU A 167 -3.00 5.50 -27.53
CA GLU A 167 -2.92 4.04 -27.71
C GLU A 167 -3.12 3.29 -26.38
N MET A 168 -2.50 3.76 -25.29
CA MET A 168 -2.70 3.18 -23.96
C MET A 168 -4.13 3.38 -23.46
N ALA A 169 -4.75 4.52 -23.75
CA ALA A 169 -6.13 4.78 -23.34
C ALA A 169 -7.10 3.88 -24.12
N GLU A 170 -6.91 3.75 -25.44
CA GLU A 170 -7.66 2.85 -26.30
C GLU A 170 -7.52 1.39 -25.84
N ALA A 171 -6.30 0.92 -25.56
CA ALA A 171 -6.06 -0.43 -25.04
C ALA A 171 -6.75 -0.71 -23.68
N MET A 172 -7.04 0.35 -22.92
CA MET A 172 -7.73 0.28 -21.63
C MET A 172 -9.23 0.57 -21.72
N ASN A 173 -9.77 0.82 -22.91
CA ASN A 173 -11.15 1.31 -23.12
C ASN A 173 -11.45 2.60 -22.34
N LEU A 174 -10.49 3.53 -22.32
CA LEU A 174 -10.59 4.82 -21.65
C LEU A 174 -10.40 5.96 -22.66
N SER A 175 -10.90 7.15 -22.33
CA SER A 175 -10.45 8.37 -23.00
C SER A 175 -9.04 8.74 -22.52
N ALA A 176 -8.24 9.41 -23.36
CA ALA A 176 -6.92 9.91 -22.97
C ALA A 176 -6.99 10.79 -21.70
N LYS A 177 -8.06 11.59 -21.56
CA LYS A 177 -8.34 12.39 -20.35
C LYS A 177 -8.59 11.52 -19.12
N ALA A 178 -9.32 10.40 -19.26
CA ALA A 178 -9.55 9.47 -18.16
C ALA A 178 -8.26 8.73 -17.75
N LEU A 179 -7.44 8.30 -18.71
CA LEU A 179 -6.15 7.69 -18.44
C LEU A 179 -5.20 8.65 -17.70
N ALA A 180 -5.05 9.88 -18.19
CA ALA A 180 -4.17 10.87 -17.59
C ALA A 180 -4.60 11.21 -16.15
N ARG A 181 -5.91 11.34 -15.89
CA ARG A 181 -6.47 11.50 -14.53
C ARG A 181 -6.12 10.32 -13.63
N ARG A 182 -6.26 9.08 -14.11
CA ARG A 182 -5.86 7.89 -13.34
C ARG A 182 -4.38 7.94 -13.00
N ILE A 183 -3.50 8.30 -13.93
CA ILE A 183 -2.05 8.36 -13.67
C ILE A 183 -1.71 9.47 -12.67
N ALA A 184 -2.30 10.66 -12.80
CA ALA A 184 -2.08 11.77 -11.88
C ALA A 184 -2.52 11.43 -10.45
N TRP A 185 -3.65 10.72 -10.31
CA TRP A 185 -4.11 10.21 -9.02
C TRP A 185 -3.09 9.24 -8.42
N HIS A 186 -2.64 8.24 -9.18
CA HIS A 186 -1.63 7.28 -8.70
C HIS A 186 -0.33 8.01 -8.30
N GLU A 187 0.14 8.97 -9.09
CA GLU A 187 1.34 9.75 -8.75
C GLU A 187 1.19 10.52 -7.44
N ARG A 188 0.07 11.22 -7.23
CA ARG A 188 -0.18 11.93 -5.97
C ARG A 188 -0.24 10.97 -4.81
N LEU A 189 -0.89 9.83 -4.97
CA LEU A 189 -0.94 8.80 -3.95
C LEU A 189 0.46 8.32 -3.58
N PHE A 190 1.30 8.01 -4.56
CA PHE A 190 2.68 7.58 -4.30
C PHE A 190 3.49 8.67 -3.59
N GLN A 191 3.31 9.93 -3.99
CA GLN A 191 3.90 11.09 -3.29
C GLN A 191 3.37 11.21 -1.86
N ALA A 192 2.06 10.99 -1.67
CA ALA A 192 1.43 11.05 -0.37
C ALA A 192 1.84 9.91 0.54
N LEU A 193 2.09 8.71 0.04
CA LEU A 193 2.63 7.64 0.86
C LEU A 193 4.08 7.89 1.28
N GLY A 194 4.70 8.98 0.79
CA GLY A 194 6.08 9.32 1.13
C GLY A 194 7.04 8.23 0.67
N ASP A 195 6.70 7.58 -0.43
CA ASP A 195 7.40 6.40 -0.86
C ASP A 195 8.81 6.77 -1.36
N VAL A 196 9.83 6.41 -0.57
CA VAL A 196 11.25 6.58 -0.90
C VAL A 196 11.79 5.25 -1.43
N PRO A 197 11.75 5.01 -2.76
CA PRO A 197 12.18 3.74 -3.34
C PRO A 197 13.65 3.39 -3.03
N GLU A 198 14.49 4.40 -2.82
CA GLU A 198 15.89 4.25 -2.41
C GLU A 198 16.00 3.61 -1.02
N PHE A 199 15.19 4.06 -0.06
CA PHE A 199 15.16 3.47 1.28
C PHE A 199 14.57 2.06 1.27
N ARG A 200 13.58 1.78 0.42
CA ARG A 200 13.08 0.40 0.26
C ARG A 200 14.15 -0.54 -0.31
N LEU A 201 14.88 -0.07 -1.30
CA LEU A 201 15.98 -0.84 -1.86
C LEU A 201 17.07 -1.08 -0.82
N ALA A 202 17.41 -0.06 -0.03
CA ALA A 202 18.35 -0.18 1.08
C ALA A 202 17.86 -1.18 2.13
N TRP A 203 16.58 -1.10 2.51
CA TRP A 203 15.93 -2.02 3.44
C TRP A 203 16.00 -3.47 2.95
N TRP A 204 15.52 -3.76 1.73
CA TRP A 204 15.57 -5.12 1.16
C TRP A 204 16.98 -5.67 1.05
N ARG A 205 17.96 -4.83 0.70
CA ARG A 205 19.38 -5.19 0.67
C ARG A 205 19.94 -5.49 2.05
N CYS A 206 19.54 -4.72 3.05
CA CYS A 206 19.95 -4.93 4.44
C CYS A 206 19.34 -6.22 4.99
N VAL A 207 18.04 -6.46 4.83
CA VAL A 207 17.38 -7.73 5.20
C VAL A 207 18.09 -8.92 4.55
N LYS A 208 18.33 -8.83 3.23
CA LYS A 208 19.07 -9.84 2.48
C LYS A 208 20.44 -10.11 3.10
N ARG A 209 21.24 -9.06 3.35
CA ARG A 209 22.59 -9.19 3.90
C ARG A 209 22.56 -9.82 5.29
N THR A 210 21.66 -9.37 6.16
CA THR A 210 21.53 -9.91 7.53
C THR A 210 21.12 -11.38 7.49
N LEU A 211 20.14 -11.76 6.68
CA LEU A 211 19.74 -13.17 6.52
C LEU A 211 20.84 -14.03 5.89
N GLN A 212 21.61 -13.50 4.94
CA GLN A 212 22.78 -14.20 4.38
C GLN A 212 23.85 -14.49 5.44
N VAL A 213 24.07 -13.56 6.38
CA VAL A 213 25.03 -13.75 7.47
C VAL A 213 24.51 -14.76 8.50
N GLN A 214 23.24 -14.67 8.88
CA GLN A 214 22.64 -15.50 9.92
C GLN A 214 22.32 -16.94 9.44
N LEU A 215 22.04 -17.11 8.15
CA LEU A 215 21.86 -18.42 7.51
C LEU A 215 23.12 -18.80 6.75
N THR A 216 24.21 -19.06 7.47
CA THR A 216 25.53 -19.45 6.92
C THR A 216 25.48 -20.64 5.96
N ASN A 217 24.45 -21.49 6.06
CA ASN A 217 24.24 -22.64 5.18
C ASN A 217 23.33 -22.37 3.98
N ALA A 218 22.84 -21.15 3.76
CA ALA A 218 21.97 -20.84 2.63
C ALA A 218 22.70 -21.07 1.30
N THR A 219 22.09 -21.86 0.40
CA THR A 219 22.67 -22.18 -0.92
C THR A 219 22.51 -21.04 -1.91
N ALA A 220 21.44 -20.24 -1.79
CA ALA A 220 21.25 -19.04 -2.57
C ALA A 220 20.32 -18.05 -1.87
N VAL A 221 20.58 -16.75 -2.02
CA VAL A 221 19.67 -15.69 -1.57
C VAL A 221 19.43 -14.70 -2.69
N LYS A 222 18.20 -14.68 -3.21
CA LYS A 222 17.79 -13.90 -4.38
C LYS A 222 16.69 -12.92 -3.99
N LEU A 223 16.93 -11.64 -4.29
CA LEU A 223 15.90 -10.61 -4.23
C LEU A 223 15.31 -10.49 -5.63
N GLN A 224 14.01 -10.70 -5.76
CA GLN A 224 13.27 -10.70 -7.02
C GLN A 224 12.08 -9.75 -6.93
N VAL A 225 11.65 -9.23 -8.07
CA VAL A 225 10.38 -8.54 -8.21
C VAL A 225 9.62 -9.21 -9.34
N GLN A 226 8.35 -9.53 -9.10
CA GLN A 226 7.52 -10.18 -10.12
C GLN A 226 7.54 -9.37 -11.43
N GLY A 227 7.89 -10.04 -12.54
CA GLY A 227 7.96 -9.43 -13.87
C GLY A 227 9.33 -8.87 -14.28
N VAL A 228 10.35 -8.87 -13.42
CA VAL A 228 11.71 -8.39 -13.74
C VAL A 228 12.66 -9.55 -14.00
N LYS A 229 13.31 -9.59 -15.18
CA LYS A 229 14.42 -10.52 -15.47
C LYS A 229 15.76 -9.85 -15.09
N GLU A 230 16.67 -10.63 -14.49
CA GLU A 230 18.03 -10.18 -14.13
C GLU A 230 18.88 -9.80 -15.37
N PRO A 231 19.90 -8.91 -15.25
CA PRO A 231 20.47 -8.29 -14.04
C PRO A 231 19.65 -7.10 -13.51
N LEU A 232 20.00 -6.59 -12.32
CA LEU A 232 19.23 -5.57 -11.56
C LEU A 232 19.83 -4.15 -11.69
N PRO A 233 19.35 -3.30 -12.62
CA PRO A 233 19.78 -1.91 -12.76
C PRO A 233 19.03 -0.96 -11.80
N LEU A 234 19.34 0.35 -11.89
CA LEU A 234 18.61 1.46 -11.23
C LEU A 234 17.08 1.39 -11.40
N SER A 235 16.59 0.68 -12.44
CA SER A 235 15.17 0.38 -12.62
C SER A 235 14.56 -0.45 -11.49
N LEU A 236 15.34 -1.17 -10.67
CA LEU A 236 14.80 -1.96 -9.55
C LEU A 236 14.08 -1.06 -8.53
N ALA A 237 14.58 0.15 -8.27
CA ALA A 237 13.92 1.10 -7.38
C ALA A 237 12.50 1.46 -7.88
N VAL A 238 12.34 1.62 -9.20
CA VAL A 238 11.05 1.84 -9.88
C VAL A 238 10.17 0.60 -9.81
N HIS A 239 10.73 -0.60 -9.98
CA HIS A 239 9.96 -1.85 -9.88
C HIS A 239 9.57 -2.18 -8.44
N LEU A 240 10.37 -1.80 -7.44
CA LEU A 240 9.98 -1.91 -6.03
C LEU A 240 8.80 -0.99 -5.69
N ARG A 241 8.63 0.12 -6.44
CA ARG A 241 7.47 1.02 -6.33
C ARG A 241 6.18 0.40 -6.79
N GLN A 242 6.22 -0.38 -7.86
CA GLN A 242 5.02 -0.83 -8.56
C GLN A 242 4.76 -2.34 -8.39
N GLY A 243 5.79 -3.11 -8.08
CA GLY A 243 5.76 -4.56 -8.02
C GLY A 243 5.65 -5.12 -6.60
N GLN A 244 5.57 -6.46 -6.55
CA GLN A 244 5.61 -7.25 -5.32
C GLN A 244 7.01 -7.86 -5.17
N PRO A 245 7.97 -7.17 -4.52
CA PRO A 245 9.25 -7.75 -4.19
C PRO A 245 9.10 -8.99 -3.30
N MET A 246 10.01 -9.91 -3.52
CA MET A 246 10.22 -11.08 -2.70
C MET A 246 11.70 -11.38 -2.53
N LEU A 247 12.07 -11.72 -1.31
CA LEU A 247 13.37 -12.28 -0.99
C LEU A 247 13.19 -13.79 -0.84
N THR A 248 13.83 -14.55 -1.71
CA THR A 248 13.83 -16.02 -1.68
C THR A 248 15.20 -16.52 -1.22
N ILE A 249 15.20 -17.29 -0.15
CA ILE A 249 16.37 -17.95 0.43
C ILE A 249 16.20 -19.44 0.22
N GLN A 250 17.10 -20.02 -0.56
CA GLN A 250 17.21 -21.46 -0.75
C GLN A 250 18.11 -22.04 0.32
N LEU A 251 17.65 -23.12 0.94
CA LEU A 251 18.33 -23.84 1.99
C LEU A 251 18.70 -25.23 1.48
N PRO A 252 19.83 -25.80 1.92
CA PRO A 252 20.22 -27.14 1.52
C PRO A 252 19.20 -28.14 2.05
N ARG A 253 19.00 -29.26 1.34
CA ARG A 253 18.07 -30.35 1.75
C ARG A 253 18.38 -31.00 3.09
N ALA A 254 19.49 -30.66 3.75
CA ALA A 254 19.80 -31.10 5.11
C ALA A 254 19.40 -30.06 6.18
N PHE A 255 18.86 -28.91 5.78
CA PHE A 255 18.53 -27.81 6.68
C PHE A 255 17.25 -28.14 7.47
N GLY A 256 17.43 -28.82 8.59
CA GLY A 256 16.33 -29.37 9.39
C GLY A 256 16.39 -30.88 9.57
N ALA A 257 17.47 -31.55 9.15
CA ALA A 257 17.68 -32.99 9.29
C ALA A 257 17.91 -33.49 10.74
N ALA A 258 17.34 -32.80 11.74
CA ALA A 258 17.14 -33.40 13.04
C ALA A 258 16.01 -34.45 12.89
N PRO A 259 16.14 -35.66 13.45
CA PRO A 259 15.27 -36.80 13.17
C PRO A 259 13.77 -36.64 13.53
N ALA A 260 13.36 -35.48 14.03
CA ALA A 260 11.98 -35.16 14.42
C ALA A 260 11.37 -33.94 13.70
N TRP A 261 12.07 -33.33 12.73
CA TRP A 261 11.67 -32.03 12.16
C TRP A 261 11.53 -32.07 10.63
N PRO A 262 10.62 -31.25 10.06
CA PRO A 262 10.33 -31.30 8.65
C PRO A 262 11.47 -30.62 7.87
N ASN A 263 11.77 -31.14 6.68
CA ASN A 263 12.92 -30.69 5.90
C ASN A 263 12.65 -29.34 5.22
N LEU A 264 13.06 -28.24 5.84
CA LEU A 264 12.87 -26.89 5.32
C LEU A 264 13.88 -26.61 4.19
N THR A 265 13.37 -26.37 2.98
CA THR A 265 14.20 -26.15 1.80
C THR A 265 14.15 -24.72 1.29
N MET A 266 13.13 -23.94 1.67
CA MET A 266 13.01 -22.56 1.21
C MET A 266 12.37 -21.65 2.28
N VAL A 267 12.91 -20.46 2.40
CA VAL A 267 12.32 -19.33 3.14
C VAL A 267 12.07 -18.21 2.15
N GLN A 268 10.86 -17.68 2.10
CA GLN A 268 10.51 -16.59 1.21
C GLN A 268 9.78 -15.49 1.98
N LEU A 269 10.32 -14.28 1.92
CA LEU A 269 9.69 -13.08 2.46
C LEU A 269 9.14 -12.27 1.30
N ARG A 270 7.82 -12.17 1.19
CA ARG A 270 7.10 -11.50 0.10
C ARG A 270 6.39 -10.26 0.60
N GLN A 271 6.38 -9.22 -0.22
CA GLN A 271 5.53 -8.06 -0.03
C GLN A 271 4.11 -8.33 -0.54
N GLU A 272 3.12 -8.13 0.31
CA GLU A 272 1.69 -8.31 -0.03
C GLU A 272 0.98 -7.00 -0.35
N GLY A 273 1.42 -5.89 0.23
CA GLY A 273 0.77 -4.60 0.01
C GLY A 273 1.46 -3.44 0.72
N TRP A 274 1.05 -2.24 0.33
CA TRP A 274 1.59 -0.95 0.80
C TRP A 274 0.54 -0.02 1.42
N GLY A 275 -0.76 -0.36 1.34
CA GLY A 275 -1.84 0.62 1.55
C GLY A 275 -1.75 1.41 2.87
N ALA A 276 -1.44 0.73 3.97
CA ALA A 276 -1.40 1.28 5.33
C ALA A 276 -0.03 1.09 6.01
N GLY A 277 1.00 0.70 5.25
CA GLY A 277 2.26 0.17 5.77
C GLY A 277 2.74 -1.03 4.97
N LEU A 278 4.02 -1.39 5.12
CA LEU A 278 4.62 -2.55 4.43
C LEU A 278 4.03 -3.83 5.02
N ARG A 279 3.19 -4.53 4.25
CA ARG A 279 2.70 -5.86 4.62
C ARG A 279 3.64 -6.92 4.05
N LEU A 280 4.12 -7.78 4.94
CA LEU A 280 4.98 -8.90 4.59
C LEU A 280 4.29 -10.22 4.90
N ARG A 281 4.49 -11.17 4.00
CA ARG A 281 4.16 -12.57 4.21
C ARG A 281 5.45 -13.37 4.22
N LEU A 282 5.64 -14.13 5.29
CA LEU A 282 6.67 -15.16 5.36
C LEU A 282 6.08 -16.48 4.89
N LEU A 283 6.80 -17.13 3.99
CA LEU A 283 6.50 -18.44 3.44
C LEU A 283 7.68 -19.36 3.74
N LEU A 284 7.41 -20.47 4.41
CA LEU A 284 8.37 -21.52 4.73
C LEU A 284 7.94 -22.77 3.97
N GLN A 285 8.77 -23.27 3.07
CA GLN A 285 8.46 -24.47 2.30
C GLN A 285 9.49 -25.56 2.55
N GLY A 286 9.02 -26.80 2.54
CA GLY A 286 9.88 -27.95 2.70
C GLY A 286 9.39 -29.20 2.00
N GLU A 287 10.25 -30.20 2.03
CA GLU A 287 10.02 -31.52 1.44
C GLU A 287 9.64 -32.53 2.54
N GLY A 288 8.93 -33.59 2.15
CA GLY A 288 8.47 -34.67 3.02
C GLY A 288 7.03 -34.53 3.49
N VAL A 289 6.65 -35.36 4.46
CA VAL A 289 5.32 -35.33 5.08
C VAL A 289 5.38 -34.44 6.32
N LEU A 290 4.36 -33.61 6.53
CA LEU A 290 4.18 -32.80 7.72
C LEU A 290 2.95 -33.30 8.51
N PRO A 291 3.11 -34.28 9.42
CA PRO A 291 1.99 -34.89 10.14
C PRO A 291 1.22 -33.88 11.00
N ALA A 292 -0.08 -34.11 11.20
CA ALA A 292 -0.94 -33.21 11.99
C ALA A 292 -0.42 -32.96 13.41
N GLN A 293 0.14 -33.99 14.06
CA GLN A 293 0.75 -33.85 15.39
C GLN A 293 1.92 -32.87 15.39
N LEU A 294 2.78 -32.93 14.37
CA LEU A 294 3.93 -32.03 14.21
C LEU A 294 3.47 -30.60 13.90
N GLN A 295 2.42 -30.42 13.09
CA GLN A 295 1.80 -29.11 12.87
C GLN A 295 1.28 -28.50 14.18
N LEU A 296 0.62 -29.30 15.01
CA LEU A 296 0.13 -28.88 16.33
C LEU A 296 1.29 -28.48 17.25
N ASP A 297 2.37 -29.24 17.26
CA ASP A 297 3.55 -28.96 18.09
C ASP A 297 4.28 -27.69 17.62
N ILE A 298 4.36 -27.46 16.31
CA ILE A 298 4.88 -26.21 15.73
C ILE A 298 3.99 -25.03 16.16
N ALA A 299 2.66 -25.14 16.00
CA ALA A 299 1.73 -24.09 16.36
C ALA A 299 1.80 -23.73 17.86
N LYS A 300 1.93 -24.73 18.74
CA LYS A 300 2.12 -24.52 20.19
C LYS A 300 3.41 -23.74 20.49
N ARG A 301 4.51 -24.06 19.81
CA ARG A 301 5.80 -23.37 19.99
C ARG A 301 5.75 -21.94 19.48
N TRP A 302 5.11 -21.71 18.34
CA TRP A 302 4.92 -20.36 17.80
C TRP A 302 4.09 -19.51 18.75
N LYS A 303 3.02 -20.07 19.31
CA LYS A 303 2.24 -19.41 20.37
C LYS A 303 3.08 -19.11 21.61
N ALA A 304 3.91 -20.05 22.06
CA ALA A 304 4.81 -19.85 23.20
C ALA A 304 5.88 -18.78 22.92
N ALA A 305 6.30 -18.64 21.67
CA ALA A 305 7.22 -17.62 21.18
C ALA A 305 6.55 -16.26 20.92
N GLN A 306 5.22 -16.14 21.15
CA GLN A 306 4.42 -14.96 20.82
C GLN A 306 4.47 -14.57 19.33
N LEU A 307 4.68 -15.56 18.45
CA LEU A 307 4.67 -15.37 17.01
C LEU A 307 3.24 -15.46 16.46
N GLN A 308 3.02 -14.87 15.28
CA GLN A 308 1.73 -14.94 14.58
C GLN A 308 1.39 -16.39 14.24
N PRO A 309 0.11 -16.80 14.32
CA PRO A 309 -0.27 -18.18 14.09
C PRO A 309 0.06 -18.64 12.66
N PRO A 310 0.64 -19.84 12.48
CA PRO A 310 0.91 -20.41 11.16
C PRO A 310 -0.38 -20.86 10.47
N VAL A 311 -0.41 -20.71 9.15
CA VAL A 311 -1.32 -21.43 8.25
C VAL A 311 -0.53 -22.52 7.56
N PHE A 312 -0.99 -23.77 7.68
CA PHE A 312 -0.35 -24.94 7.08
C PHE A 312 -1.07 -25.34 5.80
N GLU A 313 -0.33 -25.52 4.72
CA GLU A 313 -0.86 -26.00 3.45
C GLU A 313 -0.05 -27.18 2.93
N ARG A 314 -0.75 -28.18 2.40
CA ARG A 314 -0.13 -29.32 1.72
C ARG A 314 -0.12 -29.05 0.22
N ILE A 315 1.03 -28.67 -0.33
CA ILE A 315 1.19 -28.41 -1.78
C ILE A 315 1.11 -29.73 -2.57
N SER A 316 1.71 -30.81 -2.05
CA SER A 316 1.70 -32.12 -2.72
C SER A 316 1.86 -33.27 -1.74
N ALA A 317 1.97 -34.50 -2.26
CA ALA A 317 2.26 -35.67 -1.44
C ALA A 317 3.58 -35.55 -0.64
N THR A 318 4.53 -34.77 -1.16
CA THR A 318 5.92 -34.67 -0.65
C THR A 318 6.36 -33.23 -0.42
N LYS A 319 5.45 -32.25 -0.48
CA LYS A 319 5.75 -30.84 -0.26
C LYS A 319 4.69 -30.18 0.61
N TRP A 320 5.15 -29.32 1.50
CA TRP A 320 4.32 -28.56 2.43
C TRP A 320 4.76 -27.10 2.44
N GLU A 321 3.83 -26.24 2.84
CA GLU A 321 4.03 -24.81 3.06
C GLU A 321 3.48 -24.42 4.43
N ILE A 322 4.19 -23.51 5.08
CA ILE A 322 3.72 -22.78 6.25
C ILE A 322 3.77 -21.31 5.88
N SER A 323 2.63 -20.64 5.96
CA SER A 323 2.54 -19.20 5.76
C SER A 323 2.19 -18.49 7.05
N CYS A 324 2.77 -17.30 7.22
CA CYS A 324 2.49 -16.41 8.34
C CYS A 324 2.48 -15.00 7.79
N CYS A 325 1.39 -14.28 8.05
CA CYS A 325 1.35 -12.86 7.82
C CYS A 325 1.71 -12.18 9.13
N TRP A 326 2.79 -11.40 9.16
CA TRP A 326 2.91 -10.39 10.20
C TRP A 326 2.47 -9.06 9.62
N CYS A 327 1.30 -8.63 10.09
CA CYS A 327 0.83 -7.27 10.00
C CYS A 327 1.03 -6.64 11.36
N ASP A 328 2.29 -6.50 11.81
CA ASP A 328 2.51 -5.39 12.71
C ASP A 328 2.35 -4.14 11.86
N GLY A 329 1.55 -3.19 12.32
CA GLY A 329 1.32 -1.90 11.68
C GLY A 329 2.59 -1.06 11.60
N LEU A 330 3.63 -1.60 10.97
CA LEU A 330 4.90 -0.97 10.67
C LEU A 330 4.68 -0.09 9.45
N TRP A 331 3.84 0.91 9.67
CA TRP A 331 3.93 2.17 9.00
C TRP A 331 5.29 2.75 9.39
N LYS A 332 6.27 2.68 8.48
CA LYS A 332 7.58 3.29 8.70
C LYS A 332 7.78 4.43 7.70
N PRO A 333 7.95 5.69 8.15
CA PRO A 333 7.59 6.83 7.33
C PRO A 333 8.74 7.28 6.42
N SER A 334 8.44 8.22 5.54
CA SER A 334 9.39 8.88 4.63
C SER A 334 10.43 9.76 5.32
N ASN A 335 10.38 9.86 6.65
CA ASN A 335 11.23 10.70 7.48
C ASN A 335 12.34 9.92 8.21
N LEU A 336 12.42 8.60 8.01
CA LEU A 336 13.50 7.81 8.60
C LEU A 336 14.84 8.23 8.03
N ASP A 337 15.83 8.32 8.89
CA ASP A 337 17.21 8.35 8.42
C ASP A 337 17.66 6.95 7.97
N GLN A 338 18.83 6.90 7.32
CA GLN A 338 19.38 5.65 6.80
C GLN A 338 19.72 4.63 7.90
N ALA A 339 20.02 5.08 9.13
CA ALA A 339 20.36 4.22 10.25
C ALA A 339 19.11 3.52 10.81
N GLU A 340 17.99 4.23 10.90
CA GLU A 340 16.71 3.68 11.33
C GLU A 340 16.12 2.69 10.33
N VAL A 341 16.35 2.92 9.02
CA VAL A 341 16.01 1.97 7.94
C VAL A 341 16.83 0.68 8.09
N SER A 342 18.12 0.80 8.43
CA SER A 342 19.01 -0.34 8.61
C SER A 342 18.63 -1.15 9.86
N THR A 343 18.38 -0.48 10.98
CA THR A 343 17.93 -1.11 12.24
C THR A 343 16.65 -1.90 12.00
N TRP A 344 15.68 -1.30 11.31
CA TRP A 344 14.42 -1.96 10.95
C TRP A 344 14.62 -3.24 10.12
N ALA A 345 15.49 -3.17 9.12
CA ALA A 345 15.80 -4.30 8.26
C ALA A 345 16.47 -5.44 9.05
N ILE A 346 17.33 -5.09 10.00
CA ILE A 346 17.95 -6.06 10.91
C ILE A 346 16.89 -6.71 11.80
N ASP A 347 16.02 -5.94 12.44
CA ASP A 347 14.95 -6.47 13.30
C ASP A 347 14.03 -7.43 12.52
N THR A 348 13.65 -7.05 11.31
CA THR A 348 12.81 -7.91 10.45
C THR A 348 13.55 -9.20 10.08
N ALA A 349 14.83 -9.13 9.74
CA ALA A 349 15.64 -10.31 9.45
C ALA A 349 15.79 -11.22 10.68
N LEU A 350 16.00 -10.64 11.87
CA LEU A 350 16.05 -11.40 13.11
C LEU A 350 14.71 -12.08 13.39
N GLN A 351 13.59 -11.40 13.19
CA GLN A 351 12.27 -11.99 13.34
C GLN A 351 12.06 -13.18 12.39
N VAL A 352 12.43 -13.05 11.11
CA VAL A 352 12.42 -14.20 10.16
C VAL A 352 13.25 -15.38 10.71
N MET A 353 14.41 -15.11 11.32
CA MET A 353 15.23 -16.14 11.94
C MET A 353 14.53 -16.82 13.11
N GLU A 354 13.77 -16.09 13.92
CA GLU A 354 13.00 -16.68 15.01
C GLU A 354 12.00 -17.71 14.48
N TYR A 355 11.23 -17.38 13.44
CA TYR A 355 10.30 -18.34 12.81
C TYR A 355 11.03 -19.60 12.30
N VAL A 356 12.19 -19.43 11.66
CA VAL A 356 13.00 -20.55 11.15
C VAL A 356 13.54 -21.42 12.29
N LEU A 357 14.03 -20.81 13.37
CA LEU A 357 14.60 -21.52 14.52
C LEU A 357 13.52 -22.25 15.34
N VAL A 358 12.35 -21.64 15.52
CA VAL A 358 11.21 -22.30 16.17
C VAL A 358 10.76 -23.50 15.35
N LEU A 359 10.70 -23.36 14.01
CA LEU A 359 10.38 -24.47 13.12
C LEU A 359 11.42 -25.60 13.18
N LYS A 360 12.70 -25.30 13.42
CA LYS A 360 13.75 -26.32 13.66
C LYS A 360 13.67 -26.97 15.05
N GLY A 361 12.75 -26.51 15.89
CA GLY A 361 12.64 -26.95 17.28
C GLY A 361 13.74 -26.42 18.20
N MET A 362 14.52 -25.42 17.77
CA MET A 362 15.62 -24.80 18.52
C MET A 362 15.12 -23.66 19.43
N PHE A 363 13.92 -23.83 20.01
CA PHE A 363 13.25 -22.81 20.82
C PHE A 363 13.98 -22.52 22.14
N GLY A 364 14.67 -23.51 22.71
CA GLY A 364 15.47 -23.33 23.93
C GLY A 364 16.67 -22.38 23.74
N GLU A 365 17.29 -22.38 22.56
CA GLU A 365 18.41 -21.48 22.23
C GLU A 365 17.93 -20.04 22.02
N LEU A 366 16.73 -19.86 21.44
CA LEU A 366 16.06 -18.55 21.32
C LEU A 366 15.71 -17.91 22.67
N GLN A 367 15.31 -18.72 23.66
CA GLN A 367 15.01 -18.22 25.01
C GLN A 367 16.28 -17.88 25.80
N ALA A 368 17.40 -18.56 25.52
CA ALA A 368 18.69 -18.30 26.17
C ALA A 368 19.32 -16.97 25.73
N THR A 369 19.09 -16.54 24.49
CA THR A 369 19.58 -15.25 23.95
C THR A 369 18.67 -14.06 24.26
N LYS A 370 17.42 -14.29 24.69
CA LYS A 370 16.45 -13.26 25.09
C LYS A 370 16.41 -12.96 26.61
N LYS A 371 17.23 -13.62 27.42
CA LYS A 371 17.41 -13.24 28.83
C LYS A 371 18.35 -12.02 28.91
N PRO A 372 18.04 -11.02 29.76
CA PRO A 372 18.77 -9.76 29.83
C PRO A 372 20.24 -9.93 30.22
#